data_AF-A0A218PZQ2-F1
#
_entry.id   AF-A0A218PZQ2-F1
#
_cell.length_a   1.000
_cell.length_b   1.000
_cell.length_c   1.000
_cell.angle_alpha   90.00
_cell.angle_beta   90.00
_cell.angle_gamma   90.00
#
_symmetry.space_group_name_H-M   'P 1'
#
loop_
_entity.id
_entity.type
_entity.pdbx_description
1 polymer ?
#
loop_
_entity_poly.entity_id
_entity_poly.type
_entity_poly.pdbx_seq_one_letter_code
_entity_poly.pdbx_strand_id
1 'polypeptide(L)' 'MESKQWGITTLYNKFFNEPSSQLYKLHEQLDKLIMQSYNFKTKDDILEKLLTLNKELAEKEKQGQTVIGPWTP' A
#
# COMPACT_ATOMS: atom_id res chain seq x y z
N MET A 1 24.46 1.01 19.87
CA MET A 1 23.66 0.23 18.90
C MET A 1 24.56 -0.02 17.72
N GLU A 2 24.90 -1.28 17.45
CA GLU A 2 25.78 -1.61 16.34
C GLU A 2 25.15 -1.15 15.02
N SER A 3 25.90 -0.36 14.26
CA SER A 3 25.51 0.12 12.92
C SER A 3 25.52 -1.06 11.97
N LYS A 4 24.52 -1.93 12.10
CA LYS A 4 24.29 -3.03 11.18
C LYS A 4 24.00 -2.38 9.82
N GLN A 5 24.99 -2.33 8.94
CA GLN A 5 24.86 -1.98 7.51
C GLN A 5 24.03 -3.06 6.82
N TRP A 6 22.77 -3.17 7.21
CA TRP A 6 21.84 -4.06 6.56
C TRP A 6 21.29 -3.30 5.36
N GLY A 7 21.54 -3.84 4.17
CA GLY A 7 20.82 -3.42 2.99
C GLY A 7 19.31 -3.55 3.23
N ILE A 8 18.54 -2.69 2.57
CA ILE A 8 17.08 -2.63 2.69
C ILE A 8 16.46 -4.03 2.54
N THR A 9 16.96 -4.84 1.59
CA THR A 9 16.53 -6.23 1.38
C THR A 9 16.68 -7.11 2.62
N THR A 10 17.82 -7.06 3.31
CA THR A 10 18.09 -7.87 4.52
C THR A 10 17.23 -7.41 5.68
N LEU A 11 16.99 -6.10 5.78
CA LEU A 11 16.14 -5.50 6.80
C LEU A 11 14.69 -5.93 6.62
N TYR A 12 14.14 -5.83 5.41
CA TYR A 12 12.79 -6.29 5.11
C TYR A 12 12.66 -7.81 5.32
N ASN A 13 13.56 -8.63 4.78
CA ASN A 13 13.45 -10.09 4.92
C ASN A 13 13.44 -10.57 6.38
N LYS A 14 14.20 -9.92 7.27
CA LYS A 14 14.29 -10.31 8.68
C LYS A 14 13.18 -9.74 9.55
N PHE A 15 12.78 -8.49 9.30
CA PHE A 15 11.93 -7.74 10.21
C PHE A 15 10.51 -7.51 9.71
N PHE A 16 10.25 -7.70 8.42
CA PHE A 16 8.91 -7.49 7.87
C PHE A 16 7.91 -8.54 8.35
N ASN A 17 8.35 -9.78 8.60
CA ASN A 17 7.50 -10.83 9.14
C ASN A 17 7.55 -10.91 10.67
N GLU A 18 8.34 -10.06 11.33
CA GLU A 18 8.50 -10.08 12.77
C GLU A 18 7.58 -9.03 13.41
N PRO A 19 6.49 -9.44 14.11
CA PRO A 19 5.49 -8.50 14.64
C PRO A 19 6.05 -7.58 15.74
N SER A 20 7.16 -7.97 16.37
CA SER A 20 7.89 -7.17 17.35
C SER A 20 8.68 -6.03 16.71
N SER A 21 8.96 -6.09 15.41
CA SER A 21 9.77 -5.09 14.72
C SER A 21 9.03 -3.77 14.55
N GLN A 22 9.78 -2.69 14.68
CA GLN A 22 9.29 -1.34 14.38
C GLN A 22 8.88 -1.20 12.91
N LEU A 23 9.53 -1.93 11.99
CA LEU A 23 9.17 -1.94 10.57
C LEU A 23 7.74 -2.44 10.40
N TYR A 24 7.42 -3.63 10.94
CA TYR A 24 6.08 -4.21 10.85
C TYR A 24 4.99 -3.28 11.40
N LYS A 25 5.23 -2.66 12.56
CA LYS A 25 4.27 -1.72 13.19
C LYS A 25 4.04 -0.47 12.34
N LEU A 26 5.10 0.08 11.73
CA LEU A 26 4.99 1.23 10.83
C LEU A 26 4.20 0.88 9.56
N HIS A 27 4.45 -0.30 8.98
CA HIS A 27 3.69 -0.79 7.83
C HIS A 27 2.22 -1.01 8.18
N GLU A 28 1.91 -1.59 9.35
CA GLU A 28 0.52 -1.76 9.79
C GLU A 28 -0.21 -0.42 9.97
N GLN A 29 0.47 0.60 10.50
CA GLN A 29 -0.08 1.95 10.62
C GLN A 29 -0.34 2.58 9.25
N LEU A 30 0.60 2.43 8.31
CA LEU A 30 0.45 2.91 6.95
C LEU A 30 -0.71 2.21 6.23
N ASP A 31 -0.80 0.89 6.33
CA ASP A 31 -1.88 0.09 5.74
C ASP A 31 -3.25 0.52 6.28
N LYS A 32 -3.35 0.78 7.60
CA LYS A 32 -4.58 1.31 8.21
C LYS A 32 -4.99 2.65 7.62
N LEU A 33 -4.04 3.58 7.43
CA LEU A 33 -4.32 4.89 6.85
C LEU A 33 -4.75 4.79 5.37
N ILE A 34 -4.10 3.90 4.61
CA ILE A 34 -4.46 3.63 3.21
C ILE A 34 -5.87 3.02 3.15
N MET A 35 -6.14 1.99 3.94
CA MET A 35 -7.47 1.38 4.02
C MET A 35 -8.54 2.41 4.39
N GLN A 36 -8.28 3.31 5.32
CA GLN A 36 -9.21 4.39 5.66
C GLN A 36 -9.43 5.36 4.50
N SER A 37 -8.37 5.74 3.79
CA SER A 37 -8.45 6.70 2.67
C SER A 37 -9.27 6.14 1.50
N TYR A 38 -9.13 4.84 1.22
CA TYR A 38 -9.92 4.13 0.21
C TYR A 38 -11.25 3.56 0.77
N ASN A 39 -11.54 3.79 2.06
CA ASN A 39 -12.69 3.24 2.76
C ASN A 39 -12.83 1.70 2.63
N PHE A 40 -11.70 1.01 2.57
CA PHE A 40 -11.61 -0.46 2.53
C PHE A 40 -11.76 -1.05 3.93
N LYS A 41 -12.54 -2.12 4.07
CA LYS A 41 -12.65 -2.85 5.33
C LYS A 41 -11.60 -3.96 5.36
N THR A 42 -11.15 -4.32 6.55
CA THR A 42 -10.23 -5.45 6.79
C THR A 42 -10.76 -6.81 6.33
N LYS A 43 -12.06 -6.92 6.04
CA LYS A 43 -12.69 -8.13 5.49
C LYS A 43 -12.99 -8.04 3.99
N ASP A 44 -12.81 -6.87 3.39
CA ASP A 44 -12.97 -6.75 1.94
C ASP A 44 -11.78 -7.42 1.25
N ASP A 45 -12.03 -8.02 0.09
CA ASP A 45 -10.95 -8.48 -0.77
C ASP A 45 -10.27 -7.25 -1.40
N ILE A 46 -9.11 -6.88 -0.84
CA ILE A 46 -8.33 -5.73 -1.27
C ILE A 46 -7.94 -5.86 -2.74
N LEU A 47 -7.66 -7.08 -3.22
CA LEU A 47 -7.29 -7.33 -4.61
C LEU A 47 -8.47 -7.10 -5.56
N GLU A 48 -9.68 -7.55 -5.19
CA GLU A 48 -10.88 -7.24 -5.97
C GLU A 48 -11.20 -5.74 -6.00
N LYS A 49 -11.05 -5.04 -4.87
CA LYS A 49 -11.25 -3.58 -4.79
C LYS A 49 -10.27 -2.84 -5.70
N LEU A 50 -8.98 -3.21 -5.65
CA LEU A 50 -7.94 -2.64 -6.51
C LEU A 50 -8.21 -2.95 -7.99
N LEU A 51 -8.65 -4.17 -8.31
CA LEU A 51 -8.99 -4.54 -9.68
C LEU A 51 -10.19 -3.75 -10.21
N THR A 52 -11.21 -3.55 -9.38
CA THR A 52 -12.39 -2.74 -9.72
C THR A 52 -11.99 -1.31 -10.00
N LEU A 53 -11.21 -0.68 -9.10
CA LEU A 53 -10.69 0.67 -9.30
C LEU A 53 -9.87 0.79 -10.57
N ASN A 54 -8.98 -0.18 -10.85
CA ASN A 54 -8.18 -0.18 -12.08
C ASN A 54 -9.05 -0.30 -13.34
N LYS A 55 -10.12 -1.10 -13.31
CA LYS A 55 -11.07 -1.20 -14.43
C LYS A 55 -11.82 0.11 -14.64
N GLU A 56 -12.35 0.71 -13.58
CA GLU A 56 -13.03 2.00 -13.64
C GLU A 56 -12.11 3.11 -14.17
N LEU A 57 -10.84 3.14 -13.74
CA LEU A 57 -9.84 4.07 -14.25
C LEU A 57 -9.56 3.81 -15.74
N ALA A 58 -9.32 2.56 -16.14
CA ALA A 58 -9.09 2.20 -17.54
C ALA A 58 -10.30 2.53 -18.44
N GLU A 59 -11.53 2.41 -17.94
CA GLU A 59 -12.73 2.84 -18.65
C GLU A 59 -12.81 4.38 -18.78
N LYS A 60 -12.47 5.12 -17.72
CA LYS A 60 -12.37 6.59 -17.77
C LYS A 60 -11.30 7.08 -18.74
N GLU A 61 -10.14 6.42 -18.77
CA GLU A 61 -9.08 6.70 -19.76
C GLU A 61 -9.56 6.43 -21.18
N LYS A 62 -10.25 5.30 -21.42
CA LYS A 62 -10.84 4.97 -22.73
C LYS A 62 -11.91 5.97 -23.16
N GLN A 63 -12.66 6.55 -22.22
CA GLN A 63 -13.65 7.61 -22.47
C GLN A 63 -13.01 8.99 -22.66
N GLY A 64 -11.67 9.11 -22.57
CA GLY A 64 -10.94 10.35 -22.74
C GLY A 64 -11.00 11.29 -21.53
N GLN A 65 -11.46 10.80 -20.37
CA GLN A 65 -11.40 11.57 -19.13
C GLN A 65 -9.98 11.54 -18.56
N THR A 66 -9.51 12.69 -18.08
CA THR A 66 -8.19 12.80 -17.45
C THR A 66 -8.20 12.01 -16.15
N VAL A 67 -7.54 10.85 -16.14
CA VAL A 67 -7.27 10.12 -14.90
C VAL A 67 -6.12 10.84 -14.20
N ILE A 68 -6.49 11.66 -13.23
CA ILE A 68 -5.56 12.39 -12.39
C ILE A 68 -5.06 11.41 -11.32
N GLY A 69 -3.75 11.15 -11.34
CA GLY A 69 -3.14 10.27 -10.35
C GLY A 69 -3.12 10.93 -8.97
N PRO A 70 -2.99 10.16 -7.88
CA PRO A 70 -3.00 10.68 -6.50
C PRO A 70 -1.82 11.63 -6.16
N TRP A 71 -0.93 11.89 -7.11
CA TRP A 71 0.24 12.78 -6.99
C TRP A 71 0.19 13.98 -7.93
N THR A 72 -0.88 14.17 -8.69
CA THR A 72 -1.03 15.37 -9.52
C THR A 72 -1.65 16.48 -8.65
N PRO A 73 -1.00 17.66 -8.53
CA PRO A 73 -1.50 18.76 -7.70
C PRO A 73 -2.84 19.32 -8.17
#